data_AF-A0AA35T6J2-F1
#
_entry.id   AF-A0AA35T6J2-F1
#
_cell.length_a   1.000
_cell.length_b   1.000
_cell.length_c   1.000
_cell.angle_alpha   90.00
_cell.angle_beta   90.00
_cell.angle_gamma   90.00
#
_symmetry.space_group_name_H-M   'P 1'
#
loop_
_entity.id
_entity.type
_entity.pdbx_description
1 polymer ?
#
loop_
_entity_poly.entity_id
_entity_poly.type
_entity_poly.pdbx_seq_one_letter_code
_entity_poly.pdbx_strand_id
1 'polypeptide(L)'
;MVAISGIKSPMFKRDGDKDKRDSQREREKGELGKEKREMSDEGAEPFAEMARFFTESRLLQQDVKLLIEGVSYQLVIASIIHPMGNIAERLLREGFARCVDWSIAMVSKDKERLRAAEKTAKQQQIRIWKGYKPATIATLPQGSLVFSGKVIEVVNGDSLLIKRGEQQLQKIWFSSLRPPRTTNQAPKEEENVGTARRPQQRTRPLYDIPYMWEARECLRKKLIGKKVNVRIDYIKPAQDSFPEKVCCTLTRDDINIAEALISKGFACCLRHKQDDDQRSPQYDELMAAEARAVKNGKGVHSKKDHIPHRVSEISNDPGKAKQFLPFLQRAGRTVALVEFIASGSRLRLYLPKDTCLITFLLAGISCPRAPRDDAAHSDQFGQQALMYTKELIMQREVEIEVDACDKGGNFIGWLYYEGRNLSVSLLEEGLSKIGPLADRTAHFNALLSAEKKAKELKKICGRIIWRQPKKNLKEPWMKSLKVKIPNPVTKPRICRRLL
;
A
#
# COMPACT_ATOMS: atom_id res chain seq x y z
N MET A 1 28.08 -2.38 36.99
CA MET A 1 28.16 -1.44 35.84
C MET A 1 26.74 -0.99 35.52
N VAL A 2 26.50 0.32 35.43
CA VAL A 2 25.16 0.88 35.15
C VAL A 2 25.20 1.57 33.80
N ALA A 3 24.19 1.33 32.97
CA ALA A 3 23.97 2.04 31.71
C ALA A 3 22.83 3.04 31.83
N ILE A 4 23.01 4.19 31.19
CA ILE A 4 22.00 5.25 31.15
C ILE A 4 20.82 4.78 30.29
N SER A 5 19.64 4.77 30.87
CA SER A 5 18.41 4.36 30.18
C SER A 5 18.01 5.33 29.07
N GLY A 6 17.51 4.80 27.96
CA GLY A 6 16.89 5.59 26.89
C GLY A 6 17.83 6.15 25.82
N ILE A 7 19.15 6.09 26.01
CA ILE A 7 20.12 6.74 25.12
C ILE A 7 21.30 5.84 24.75
N LYS A 8 22.00 6.19 23.67
CA LYS A 8 23.30 5.65 23.29
C LYS A 8 24.22 6.78 22.83
N SER A 9 25.36 6.89 23.50
CA SER A 9 26.46 7.77 23.11
C SER A 9 27.39 7.07 22.11
N PRO A 10 28.21 7.83 21.37
CA PRO A 10 29.26 7.27 20.53
C PRO A 10 30.19 6.35 21.32
N MET A 11 30.62 5.24 20.71
CA MET A 11 31.48 4.27 21.37
C MET A 11 32.92 4.77 21.48
N PHE A 12 33.45 4.68 22.70
CA PHE A 12 34.86 4.86 23.02
C PHE A 12 35.55 3.49 23.00
N LYS A 13 36.67 3.35 22.29
CA LYS A 13 37.47 2.12 22.31
C LYS A 13 38.31 2.10 23.59
N ARG A 14 38.24 1.03 24.39
CA ARG A 14 39.16 0.85 25.54
C ARG A 14 40.54 0.43 25.01
N ASP A 15 41.60 1.05 25.52
CA ASP A 15 42.99 0.78 25.11
C ASP A 15 43.45 -0.68 25.28
N GLY A 16 42.74 -1.49 26.07
CA GLY A 16 43.07 -2.91 26.31
C GLY A 16 42.48 -3.93 25.31
N ASP A 17 41.79 -3.50 24.26
CA ASP A 17 41.13 -4.40 23.30
C ASP A 17 42.01 -4.80 22.10
N LYS A 18 43.21 -4.21 21.98
CA LYS A 18 44.26 -4.61 21.02
C LYS A 18 44.83 -5.98 21.37
N ASP A 19 45.24 -6.18 22.62
CA ASP A 19 46.03 -7.36 23.01
C ASP A 19 45.29 -8.69 22.89
N LYS A 20 43.97 -8.73 23.11
CA LYS A 20 43.19 -9.98 23.03
C LYS A 20 42.83 -10.41 21.61
N ARG A 21 42.61 -9.44 20.72
CA ARG A 21 42.28 -9.72 19.32
C ARG A 21 43.52 -9.95 18.48
N ASP A 22 44.63 -9.28 18.80
CA ASP A 22 45.90 -9.51 18.13
C ASP A 22 46.49 -10.87 18.53
N SER A 23 46.35 -11.30 19.79
CA SER A 23 46.78 -12.65 20.23
C SER A 23 45.90 -13.80 19.70
N GLN A 24 44.60 -13.58 19.45
CA GLN A 24 43.76 -14.55 18.73
C GLN A 24 44.04 -14.56 17.22
N ARG A 25 44.33 -13.40 16.61
CA ARG A 25 44.61 -13.29 15.16
C ARG A 25 46.02 -13.73 14.76
N GLU A 26 47.02 -13.62 15.64
CA GLU A 26 48.33 -14.22 15.39
C GLU A 26 48.27 -15.75 15.41
N ARG A 27 47.32 -16.34 16.15
CA ARG A 27 47.05 -17.79 16.11
C ARG A 27 46.29 -18.23 14.85
N GLU A 28 45.50 -17.34 14.25
CA GLU A 28 44.70 -17.63 13.04
C GLU A 28 45.39 -17.24 11.72
N LYS A 29 46.44 -16.41 11.74
CA LYS A 29 47.22 -16.00 10.56
C LYS A 29 48.17 -17.08 10.02
N GLY A 30 48.05 -18.33 10.48
CA GLY A 30 48.77 -19.48 9.95
C GLY A 30 48.26 -19.99 8.60
N GLU A 31 47.03 -19.68 8.17
CA GLU A 31 46.47 -20.26 6.94
C GLU A 31 45.58 -19.29 6.14
N LEU A 32 45.86 -19.23 4.84
CA LEU A 32 45.14 -18.60 3.72
C LEU A 32 45.18 -17.07 3.52
N GLY A 33 45.83 -16.70 2.41
CA GLY A 33 45.16 -16.02 1.28
C GLY A 33 44.89 -14.52 1.40
N LYS A 34 45.80 -13.71 0.83
CA LYS A 34 45.65 -12.25 0.66
C LYS A 34 44.52 -11.91 -0.32
N GLU A 35 43.42 -11.37 0.20
CA GLU A 35 42.56 -10.41 -0.53
C GLU A 35 42.62 -9.05 0.17
N LYS A 36 43.08 -8.03 -0.55
CA LYS A 36 43.10 -6.64 -0.09
C LYS A 36 41.65 -6.12 0.02
N ARG A 37 41.05 -6.25 1.20
CA ARG A 37 39.96 -5.37 1.63
C ARG A 37 40.58 -4.08 2.18
N GLU A 38 40.17 -2.94 1.63
CA GLU A 38 40.50 -1.63 2.18
C GLU A 38 40.05 -1.58 3.65
N MET A 39 41.03 -1.51 4.53
CA MET A 39 40.88 -1.55 5.97
C MET A 39 40.63 -0.12 6.45
N SER A 40 39.37 0.22 6.76
CA SER A 40 39.08 1.44 7.51
C SER A 40 39.64 1.27 8.93
N ASP A 41 40.64 2.06 9.27
CA ASP A 41 41.21 2.15 10.62
C ASP A 41 40.11 2.64 11.59
N GLU A 42 39.48 1.73 12.33
CA GLU A 42 38.36 2.03 13.24
C GLU A 42 38.87 2.73 14.52
N GLY A 43 39.07 4.05 14.44
CA GLY A 43 39.23 4.96 15.58
C GLY A 43 37.94 5.12 16.40
N ALA A 44 38.02 5.82 17.55
CA ALA A 44 36.85 6.14 18.37
C ALA A 44 35.77 6.86 17.54
N GLU A 45 34.49 6.56 17.78
CA GLU A 45 33.41 7.20 17.03
C GLU A 45 33.46 8.73 17.21
N PRO A 46 33.15 9.53 16.18
CA PRO A 46 33.17 10.98 16.28
C PRO A 46 32.39 11.48 17.52
N PHE A 47 32.97 12.44 18.24
CA PHE A 47 32.43 13.00 19.50
C PHE A 47 32.40 12.07 20.72
N ALA A 48 32.95 10.84 20.65
CA ALA A 48 33.01 9.92 21.80
C ALA A 48 33.81 10.48 23.00
N GLU A 49 34.98 11.05 22.76
CA GLU A 49 35.82 11.66 23.81
C GLU A 49 35.13 12.83 24.50
N MET A 50 34.50 13.70 23.71
CA MET A 50 33.77 14.84 24.24
C MET A 50 32.53 14.41 25.03
N ALA A 51 31.82 13.37 24.58
CA ALA A 51 30.68 12.80 25.31
C ALA A 51 31.12 12.20 26.67
N ARG A 52 32.27 11.53 26.69
CA ARG A 52 32.90 11.02 27.90
C ARG A 52 33.25 12.15 28.86
N PHE A 53 34.02 13.14 28.38
CA PHE A 53 34.39 14.31 29.17
C PHE A 53 33.16 15.06 29.72
N PHE A 54 32.10 15.19 28.92
CA PHE A 54 30.85 15.82 29.34
C PHE A 54 30.20 15.10 30.53
N THR A 55 30.23 13.77 30.50
CA THR A 55 29.65 12.92 31.55
C THR A 55 30.55 12.90 32.79
N GLU A 56 31.87 12.73 32.61
CA GLU A 56 32.86 12.70 33.69
C GLU A 56 32.88 14.03 34.46
N SER A 57 32.97 15.17 33.77
CA SER A 57 33.00 16.50 34.41
C SER A 57 31.77 16.83 35.27
N ARG A 58 30.66 16.10 35.11
CA ARG A 58 29.40 16.36 35.82
C ARG A 58 29.02 15.30 36.84
N LEU A 59 29.45 14.06 36.65
CA LEU A 59 29.02 12.93 37.49
C LEU A 59 30.16 12.27 38.26
N LEU A 60 31.42 12.49 37.86
CA LEU A 60 32.54 11.83 38.51
C LEU A 60 32.65 12.32 39.96
N GLN A 61 32.66 11.37 40.90
CA GLN A 61 32.71 11.63 42.36
C GLN A 61 31.57 12.53 42.88
N GLN A 62 30.42 12.56 42.21
CA GLN A 62 29.23 13.29 42.66
C GLN A 62 28.16 12.31 43.16
N ASP A 63 27.38 12.75 44.15
CA ASP A 63 26.21 12.00 44.62
C ASP A 63 25.08 12.10 43.60
N VAL A 64 24.61 10.95 43.12
CA VAL A 64 23.56 10.84 42.10
C VAL A 64 22.44 9.93 42.57
N LYS A 65 21.21 10.27 42.18
CA LYS A 65 20.05 9.39 42.41
C LYS A 65 19.88 8.47 41.21
N LEU A 66 19.77 7.18 41.47
CA LEU A 66 19.53 6.17 40.43
C LEU A 66 18.08 5.69 40.49
N LEU A 67 17.40 5.76 39.36
CA LEU A 67 16.10 5.12 39.17
C LEU A 67 16.32 3.89 38.29
N ILE A 68 16.23 2.70 38.87
CA ILE A 68 16.46 1.44 38.16
C ILE A 68 15.24 1.13 37.30
N GLU A 69 15.44 1.07 35.98
CA GLU A 69 14.38 0.86 34.99
C GLU A 69 14.33 -0.60 34.52
N GLY A 70 15.46 -1.30 34.58
CA GLY A 70 15.52 -2.70 34.24
C GLY A 70 16.93 -3.27 34.20
N VAL A 71 17.03 -4.49 33.69
CA VAL A 71 18.29 -5.20 33.49
C VAL A 71 18.29 -5.79 32.09
N SER A 72 19.39 -5.64 31.37
CA SER A 72 19.61 -6.29 30.08
C SER A 72 20.91 -7.07 30.14
N TYR A 73 20.82 -8.40 29.96
CA TYR A 73 21.91 -9.33 30.23
C TYR A 73 22.48 -9.14 31.65
N GLN A 74 23.67 -8.54 31.78
CA GLN A 74 24.36 -8.27 33.04
C GLN A 74 24.46 -6.77 33.36
N LEU A 75 23.79 -5.92 32.55
CA LEU A 75 23.89 -4.47 32.65
C LEU A 75 22.62 -3.91 33.31
N VAL A 76 22.79 -3.23 34.43
CA VAL A 76 21.68 -2.50 35.08
C VAL A 76 21.40 -1.25 34.27
N ILE A 77 20.16 -1.08 33.85
CA ILE A 77 19.70 0.09 33.08
C ILE A 77 18.97 1.01 34.05
N ALA A 78 19.45 2.25 34.17
CA ALA A 78 18.89 3.21 35.11
C ALA A 78 18.88 4.64 34.54
N SER A 79 17.89 5.41 34.95
CA SER A 79 17.91 6.87 34.81
C SER A 79 18.80 7.47 35.90
N ILE A 80 19.79 8.27 35.51
CA ILE A 80 20.72 8.94 36.42
C ILE A 80 20.27 10.38 36.62
N ILE A 81 19.84 10.69 37.84
CA ILE A 81 19.28 11.98 38.23
C ILE A 81 20.29 12.73 39.09
N HIS A 82 20.85 13.80 38.53
CA HIS A 82 21.68 14.77 39.22
C HIS A 82 20.77 15.89 39.81
N PRO A 83 21.17 16.64 40.86
CA PRO A 83 20.41 17.78 41.35
C PRO A 83 20.00 18.81 40.28
N MET A 84 20.80 18.91 39.21
CA MET A 84 20.54 19.77 38.06
C MET A 84 19.74 19.10 36.91
N GLY A 85 19.17 17.92 37.13
CA GLY A 85 18.31 17.19 36.20
C GLY A 85 18.87 15.85 35.69
N ASN A 86 18.14 15.22 34.77
CA ASN A 86 18.53 13.95 34.16
C ASN A 86 19.70 14.15 33.19
N ILE A 87 20.80 13.43 33.41
CA ILE A 87 21.99 13.54 32.53
C ILE A 87 21.68 13.11 31.09
N ALA A 88 20.77 12.15 30.91
CA ALA A 88 20.41 11.64 29.59
C ALA A 88 19.80 12.74 28.71
N GLU A 89 18.95 13.58 29.29
CA GLU A 89 18.34 14.72 28.60
C GLU A 89 19.41 15.71 28.13
N ARG A 90 20.40 16.01 28.97
CA ARG A 90 21.48 16.93 28.62
C ARG A 90 22.39 16.36 27.54
N LEU A 91 22.74 15.08 27.63
CA LEU A 91 23.52 14.40 26.59
C LEU A 91 22.81 14.42 25.22
N LEU A 92 21.49 14.23 25.21
CA LEU A 92 20.69 14.33 23.99
C LEU A 92 20.59 15.77 23.48
N ARG A 93 20.32 16.73 24.36
CA ARG A 93 20.17 18.16 24.00
C ARG A 93 21.45 18.73 23.41
N GLU A 94 22.59 18.29 23.88
CA GLU A 94 23.90 18.64 23.33
C GLU A 94 24.28 17.77 22.12
N GLY A 95 23.50 16.76 21.73
CA GLY A 95 23.86 15.89 20.60
C GLY A 95 25.10 15.03 20.86
N PHE A 96 25.37 14.69 22.12
CA PHE A 96 26.36 13.67 22.50
C PHE A 96 25.78 12.26 22.58
N ALA A 97 24.47 12.13 22.43
CA ALA A 97 23.78 10.85 22.38
C ALA A 97 22.56 10.93 21.46
N ARG A 98 22.05 9.76 21.11
CA ARG A 98 20.76 9.55 20.42
C ARG A 98 19.83 8.70 21.27
N CYS A 99 18.52 8.83 21.06
CA CYS A 99 17.55 7.99 21.76
C CYS A 99 17.59 6.55 21.20
N VAL A 100 17.44 5.55 22.06
CA VAL A 100 17.42 4.15 21.65
C VAL A 100 16.12 3.46 22.04
N ASP A 101 15.43 2.90 21.05
CA ASP A 101 14.04 2.48 21.18
C ASP A 101 13.82 1.35 22.19
N TRP A 102 14.73 0.36 22.25
CA TRP A 102 14.57 -0.75 23.18
C TRP A 102 14.75 -0.31 24.65
N SER A 103 15.64 0.65 24.93
CA SER A 103 15.91 1.12 26.29
C SER A 103 14.96 2.26 26.69
N ILE A 104 14.50 3.09 25.75
CA ILE A 104 13.54 4.17 26.01
C ILE A 104 12.14 3.62 26.32
N ALA A 105 11.79 2.44 25.79
CA ALA A 105 10.56 1.74 26.15
C ALA A 105 10.53 1.40 27.65
N MET A 106 11.69 1.10 28.26
CA MET A 106 11.84 0.77 29.68
C MET A 106 11.83 1.98 30.60
N VAL A 107 12.14 3.18 30.09
CA VAL A 107 12.19 4.42 30.89
C VAL A 107 10.81 4.72 31.51
N SER A 108 10.71 4.82 32.82
CA SER A 108 9.43 5.03 33.51
C SER A 108 8.91 6.48 33.43
N LYS A 109 9.82 7.47 33.36
CA LYS A 109 9.49 8.91 33.39
C LYS A 109 10.21 9.69 32.30
N ASP A 110 9.61 10.79 31.84
CA ASP A 110 10.26 11.78 30.96
C ASP A 110 10.67 11.28 29.55
N LYS A 111 10.06 10.21 29.02
CA LYS A 111 10.29 9.73 27.64
C LYS A 111 10.18 10.85 26.59
N GLU A 112 9.13 11.66 26.71
CA GLU A 112 8.86 12.78 25.81
C GLU A 112 9.93 13.86 25.89
N ARG A 113 10.48 14.13 27.09
CA ARG A 113 11.56 15.11 27.27
C ARG A 113 12.85 14.64 26.59
N LEU A 114 13.18 13.35 26.68
CA LEU A 114 14.33 12.78 25.98
C LEU A 114 14.19 12.93 24.45
N ARG A 115 13.02 12.57 23.90
CA ARG A 115 12.74 12.76 22.46
C ARG A 115 12.77 14.23 22.05
N ALA A 116 12.24 15.13 22.88
CA ALA A 116 12.28 16.57 22.63
C ALA A 116 13.72 17.11 22.62
N ALA A 117 14.56 16.68 23.56
CA ALA A 117 15.97 17.05 23.62
C ALA A 117 16.75 16.60 22.37
N GLU A 118 16.54 15.36 21.93
CA GLU A 118 17.11 14.85 20.68
C GLU A 118 16.64 15.67 19.46
N LYS A 119 15.35 16.01 19.41
CA LYS A 119 14.78 16.83 18.33
C LYS A 119 15.44 18.21 18.25
N THR A 120 15.69 18.86 19.39
CA THR A 120 16.40 20.14 19.43
C THR A 120 17.81 20.00 18.86
N ALA A 121 18.55 18.95 19.24
CA ALA A 121 19.90 18.72 18.73
C ALA A 121 19.94 18.43 17.23
N LYS A 122 18.95 17.69 16.70
CA LYS A 122 18.76 17.47 15.26
C LYS A 122 18.48 18.75 14.49
N GLN A 123 17.58 19.60 15.01
CA GLN A 123 17.22 20.88 14.38
C GLN A 123 18.42 21.84 14.31
N GLN A 124 19.28 21.81 15.33
CA GLN A 124 20.50 22.64 15.36
C GLN A 124 21.68 21.99 14.63
N GLN A 125 21.54 20.74 14.15
CA GLN A 125 22.60 19.96 13.51
C GLN A 125 23.92 19.93 14.30
N ILE A 126 23.84 19.79 15.63
CA ILE A 126 25.00 19.81 16.51
C ILE A 126 25.64 18.44 16.67
N ARG A 127 26.98 18.42 16.74
CA ARG A 127 27.81 17.24 17.08
C ARG A 127 27.47 16.00 16.24
N ILE A 128 26.94 14.92 16.83
CA ILE A 128 26.61 13.70 16.09
C ILE A 128 25.53 13.94 15.01
N TRP A 129 24.80 15.05 15.08
CA TRP A 129 23.77 15.46 14.12
C TRP A 129 24.29 16.41 13.03
N LYS A 130 25.60 16.66 12.95
CA LYS A 130 26.17 17.44 11.84
C LYS A 130 25.86 16.75 10.51
N GLY A 131 25.26 17.48 9.57
CA GLY A 131 24.84 16.94 8.27
C GLY A 131 23.55 16.13 8.30
N TYR A 132 22.79 16.17 9.41
CA TYR A 132 21.50 15.49 9.53
C TYR A 132 20.50 15.98 8.48
N LYS A 133 19.99 15.08 7.64
CA LYS A 133 18.94 15.37 6.67
C LYS A 133 17.58 14.95 7.23
N PRO A 134 16.63 15.87 7.43
CA PRO A 134 15.31 15.50 7.92
C PRO A 134 14.59 14.62 6.90
N ALA A 135 13.66 13.79 7.37
CA ALA A 135 12.76 13.05 6.51
C ALA A 135 12.05 14.00 5.51
N THR A 136 11.80 13.51 4.29
CA THR A 136 11.28 14.23 3.11
C THR A 136 10.02 15.08 3.34
N ILE A 137 9.35 14.91 4.48
CA ILE A 137 8.19 15.65 4.95
C ILE A 137 8.48 17.14 5.13
N ALA A 138 9.74 17.51 5.40
CA ALA A 138 10.13 18.89 5.70
C ALA A 138 9.84 19.87 4.55
N THR A 139 9.58 19.38 3.33
CA THR A 139 9.22 20.18 2.17
C THR A 139 7.71 20.30 1.93
N LEU A 140 6.86 19.55 2.65
CA LEU A 140 5.41 19.64 2.54
C LEU A 140 4.86 20.78 3.42
N PRO A 141 3.93 21.62 2.91
CA PRO A 141 3.25 22.62 3.74
C PRO A 141 2.58 21.98 4.96
N GLN A 142 2.70 22.56 6.16
CA GLN A 142 2.15 21.98 7.41
C GLN A 142 0.66 21.61 7.31
N GLY A 143 -0.14 22.39 6.58
CA GLY A 143 -1.57 22.10 6.35
C GLY A 143 -1.84 20.91 5.41
N SER A 144 -0.82 20.36 4.74
CA SER A 144 -0.95 19.19 3.88
C SER A 144 -0.58 17.87 4.57
N LEU A 145 0.02 17.94 5.76
CA LEU A 145 0.47 16.77 6.52
C LEU A 145 -0.69 15.99 7.14
N VAL A 146 -1.76 16.69 7.49
CA VAL A 146 -2.96 16.10 8.06
C VAL A 146 -4.13 16.39 7.14
N PHE A 147 -4.85 15.35 6.75
CA PHE A 147 -6.08 15.49 5.98
C PHE A 147 -7.07 14.38 6.32
N SER A 148 -8.36 14.64 6.06
CA SER A 148 -9.39 13.62 6.14
C SER A 148 -9.72 13.11 4.74
N GLY A 149 -9.96 11.82 4.61
CA GLY A 149 -10.31 11.21 3.33
C GLY A 149 -11.18 9.97 3.49
N LYS A 150 -11.92 9.63 2.45
CA LYS A 150 -12.78 8.43 2.42
C LYS A 150 -11.97 7.25 1.88
N VAL A 151 -11.99 6.12 2.58
CA VAL A 151 -11.33 4.89 2.11
C VAL A 151 -12.16 4.24 1.02
N ILE A 152 -11.56 4.07 -0.16
CA ILE A 152 -12.18 3.48 -1.35
C ILE A 152 -11.79 2.01 -1.53
N GLU A 153 -10.55 1.66 -1.20
CA GLU A 153 -10.02 0.32 -1.39
C GLU A 153 -8.98 -0.02 -0.33
N VAL A 154 -9.03 -1.23 0.21
CA VAL A 154 -7.98 -1.82 1.03
C VAL A 154 -7.11 -2.73 0.17
N VAL A 155 -5.84 -2.38 0.01
CA VAL A 155 -4.88 -3.13 -0.80
C VAL A 155 -4.03 -3.99 0.12
N ASN A 156 -4.30 -5.30 0.12
CA ASN A 156 -3.70 -6.29 1.03
C ASN A 156 -3.89 -5.90 2.51
N GLY A 157 -2.83 -5.98 3.32
CA GLY A 157 -2.86 -5.70 4.76
C GLY A 157 -2.10 -4.45 5.21
N ASP A 158 -1.54 -3.66 4.29
CA ASP A 158 -0.62 -2.56 4.61
C ASP A 158 -0.85 -1.26 3.81
N SER A 159 -1.72 -1.27 2.81
CA SER A 159 -1.96 -0.09 1.97
C SER A 159 -3.44 0.13 1.67
N LEU A 160 -3.79 1.39 1.44
CA LEU A 160 -5.16 1.83 1.21
C LEU A 160 -5.20 2.83 0.07
N LEU A 161 -6.33 2.88 -0.64
CA LEU A 161 -6.65 3.94 -1.58
C LEU A 161 -7.65 4.90 -0.92
N ILE A 162 -7.26 6.15 -0.76
CA ILE A 162 -8.07 7.19 -0.13
C ILE A 162 -8.47 8.25 -1.16
N LYS A 163 -9.73 8.67 -1.10
CA LYS A 163 -10.26 9.80 -1.85
C LYS A 163 -10.17 11.08 -1.02
N ARG A 164 -9.38 12.04 -1.50
CA ARG A 164 -9.25 13.42 -0.98
C ARG A 164 -10.06 14.35 -1.89
N GLY A 165 -11.16 14.92 -1.37
CA GLY A 165 -12.06 15.77 -2.18
C GLY A 165 -12.79 15.02 -3.29
N GLU A 166 -13.25 15.74 -4.33
CA GLU A 166 -14.15 15.16 -5.35
C GLU A 166 -13.49 14.17 -6.32
N GLN A 167 -12.17 14.24 -6.58
CA GLN A 167 -11.53 13.37 -7.59
C GLN A 167 -10.09 12.90 -7.33
N GLN A 168 -9.43 13.29 -6.23
CA GLN A 168 -8.04 12.87 -6.01
C GLN A 168 -7.97 11.55 -5.24
N LEU A 169 -7.68 10.46 -5.96
CA LEU A 169 -7.35 9.17 -5.35
C LEU A 169 -5.85 9.12 -5.06
N GLN A 170 -5.49 8.82 -3.82
CA GLN A 170 -4.12 8.69 -3.38
C GLN A 170 -3.93 7.33 -2.69
N LYS A 171 -2.94 6.57 -3.14
CA LYS A 171 -2.52 5.35 -2.45
C LYS A 171 -1.59 5.73 -1.30
N ILE A 172 -1.88 5.19 -0.12
CA ILE A 172 -1.11 5.41 1.09
C ILE A 172 -0.75 4.07 1.74
N TRP A 173 0.28 4.09 2.58
CA TRP A 173 0.77 2.94 3.34
C TRP A 173 0.78 3.25 4.82
N PHE A 174 0.60 2.24 5.67
CA PHE A 174 0.80 2.42 7.10
C PHE A 174 2.28 2.68 7.42
N SER A 175 2.55 3.69 8.24
CA SER A 175 3.89 3.98 8.73
C SER A 175 4.35 2.90 9.71
N SER A 176 5.60 2.46 9.60
CA SER A 176 6.22 1.48 10.50
C SER A 176 5.46 0.16 10.69
N LEU A 177 4.59 -0.22 9.75
CA LEU A 177 3.87 -1.47 9.76
C LEU A 177 4.44 -2.41 8.70
N ARG A 178 4.55 -3.69 9.04
CA ARG A 178 4.92 -4.75 8.11
C ARG A 178 3.74 -5.73 7.99
N PRO A 179 3.16 -5.93 6.79
CA PRO A 179 2.11 -6.93 6.62
C PRO A 179 2.67 -8.34 6.86
N PRO A 180 1.79 -9.34 7.08
CA PRO A 180 2.20 -10.73 7.12
C PRO A 180 2.97 -11.10 5.85
N ARG A 181 4.01 -11.92 5.99
CA ARG A 181 4.81 -12.45 4.89
C ARG A 181 5.04 -13.94 5.13
N THR A 182 5.18 -14.71 4.06
CA THR A 182 5.60 -16.10 4.16
C THR A 182 7.02 -16.15 4.71
N THR A 183 7.19 -16.75 5.88
CA THR A 183 8.44 -16.79 6.67
C THR A 183 9.62 -17.48 5.96
N ASN A 184 9.38 -18.18 4.85
CA ASN A 184 10.41 -18.87 4.05
C ASN A 184 10.82 -18.15 2.76
N GLN A 185 10.45 -16.88 2.59
CA GLN A 185 11.04 -16.03 1.56
C GLN A 185 11.63 -14.79 2.23
N ALA A 186 12.86 -14.94 2.74
CA ALA A 186 13.83 -13.86 2.60
C ALA A 186 13.76 -13.34 1.15
N PRO A 187 13.97 -12.04 0.88
CA PRO A 187 14.01 -11.56 -0.49
C PRO A 187 15.08 -12.38 -1.23
N LYS A 188 14.65 -13.36 -2.02
CA LYS A 188 15.53 -13.96 -3.01
C LYS A 188 15.69 -12.85 -4.01
N GLU A 189 16.84 -12.20 -3.93
CA GLU A 189 17.46 -11.60 -5.10
C GLU A 189 17.23 -12.55 -6.28
N GLU A 190 16.83 -11.96 -7.39
CA GLU A 190 16.49 -12.67 -8.62
C GLU A 190 17.70 -13.46 -9.13
N GLU A 191 17.90 -14.67 -8.64
CA GLU A 191 18.84 -15.62 -9.23
C GLU A 191 18.14 -16.44 -10.30
N ASN A 192 18.39 -15.99 -11.53
CA ASN A 192 18.75 -16.74 -12.72
C ASN A 192 18.08 -18.09 -13.04
N VAL A 193 17.44 -18.08 -14.22
CA VAL A 193 17.64 -18.99 -15.36
C VAL A 193 18.02 -20.45 -15.05
N GLY A 194 17.16 -21.38 -15.48
CA GLY A 194 17.66 -22.64 -16.02
C GLY A 194 17.27 -23.95 -15.35
N THR A 195 16.12 -24.08 -14.68
CA THR A 195 15.56 -25.42 -14.39
C THR A 195 14.04 -25.46 -14.60
N ALA A 196 13.58 -26.53 -15.26
CA ALA A 196 12.24 -26.71 -15.82
C ALA A 196 11.13 -26.42 -14.78
N ARG A 197 10.45 -25.29 -14.98
CA ARG A 197 9.32 -24.86 -14.15
C ARG A 197 8.10 -25.74 -14.44
N ARG A 198 7.63 -26.46 -13.42
CA ARG A 198 6.21 -26.87 -13.32
C ARG A 198 5.35 -25.63 -13.63
N PRO A 199 4.21 -25.76 -14.32
CA PRO A 199 3.40 -24.61 -14.74
C PRO A 199 3.14 -23.71 -13.53
N GLN A 200 3.62 -22.46 -13.61
CA GLN A 200 3.61 -21.50 -12.51
C GLN A 200 2.20 -21.41 -11.92
N GLN A 201 1.96 -22.02 -10.75
CA GLN A 201 0.84 -21.62 -9.92
C GLN A 201 1.06 -20.16 -9.59
N ARG A 202 0.24 -19.27 -10.17
CA ARG A 202 0.25 -17.85 -9.85
C ARG A 202 -0.01 -17.75 -8.35
N THR A 203 1.02 -17.42 -7.58
CA THR A 203 0.89 -17.14 -6.16
C THR A 203 -0.10 -16.00 -5.99
N ARG A 204 -1.10 -16.19 -5.13
CA ARG A 204 -2.12 -15.20 -4.78
C ARG A 204 -1.80 -14.72 -3.36
N PRO A 205 -1.06 -13.61 -3.20
CA PRO A 205 -0.57 -13.18 -1.89
C PRO A 205 -1.67 -13.04 -0.84
N LEU A 206 -2.88 -12.64 -1.24
CA LEU A 206 -4.01 -12.47 -0.34
C LEU A 206 -4.45 -13.78 0.36
N TYR A 207 -4.39 -14.91 -0.33
CA TYR A 207 -4.89 -16.20 0.18
C TYR A 207 -3.77 -17.15 0.59
N ASP A 208 -2.59 -17.03 -0.03
CA ASP A 208 -1.46 -17.92 0.20
C ASP A 208 -0.61 -17.50 1.40
N ILE A 209 -0.57 -16.20 1.73
CA ILE A 209 0.17 -15.70 2.88
C ILE A 209 -0.67 -15.86 4.15
N PRO A 210 -0.17 -16.56 5.19
CA PRO A 210 -0.88 -16.70 6.45
C PRO A 210 -1.30 -15.37 7.06
N TYR A 211 -2.53 -15.28 7.57
CA TYR A 211 -3.12 -14.10 8.21
C TYR A 211 -3.30 -12.87 7.31
N MET A 212 -2.94 -12.92 6.02
CA MET A 212 -3.09 -11.79 5.09
C MET A 212 -4.56 -11.49 4.79
N TRP A 213 -5.36 -12.54 4.59
CA TRP A 213 -6.79 -12.40 4.34
C TRP A 213 -7.49 -11.78 5.56
N GLU A 214 -7.17 -12.24 6.77
CA GLU A 214 -7.71 -11.73 8.03
C GLU A 214 -7.28 -10.28 8.27
N ALA A 215 -6.04 -9.92 7.94
CA ALA A 215 -5.54 -8.56 8.01
C ALA A 215 -6.36 -7.63 7.10
N ARG A 216 -6.54 -8.03 5.83
CA ARG A 216 -7.34 -7.28 4.86
C ARG A 216 -8.80 -7.18 5.29
N GLU A 217 -9.41 -8.28 5.72
CA GLU A 217 -10.82 -8.28 6.15
C GLU A 217 -11.06 -7.44 7.40
N CYS A 218 -10.10 -7.43 8.34
CA CYS A 218 -10.16 -6.55 9.50
C CYS A 218 -10.12 -5.07 9.09
N LEU A 219 -9.29 -4.72 8.12
CA LEU A 219 -9.23 -3.36 7.56
C LEU A 219 -10.51 -3.03 6.77
N ARG A 220 -10.99 -3.95 5.91
CA ARG A 220 -12.18 -3.76 5.09
C ARG A 220 -13.39 -3.47 5.94
N LYS A 221 -13.70 -4.35 6.90
CA LYS A 221 -14.87 -4.21 7.79
C LYS A 221 -14.82 -2.94 8.63
N LYS A 222 -13.63 -2.50 9.04
CA LYS A 222 -13.48 -1.22 9.75
C LYS A 222 -13.57 -0.03 8.80
N LEU A 223 -12.79 0.02 7.74
CA LEU A 223 -12.46 1.28 7.06
C LEU A 223 -13.26 1.54 5.79
N ILE A 224 -13.76 0.52 5.09
CA ILE A 224 -14.31 0.70 3.74
C ILE A 224 -15.49 1.68 3.75
N GLY A 225 -15.44 2.69 2.87
CA GLY A 225 -16.45 3.73 2.77
C GLY A 225 -16.50 4.73 3.94
N LYS A 226 -15.65 4.58 4.97
CA LYS A 226 -15.58 5.49 6.12
C LYS A 226 -14.57 6.62 5.87
N LYS A 227 -14.79 7.75 6.53
CA LYS A 227 -13.82 8.86 6.59
C LYS A 227 -12.79 8.55 7.69
N VAL A 228 -11.51 8.74 7.38
CA VAL A 228 -10.40 8.52 8.30
C VAL A 228 -9.51 9.75 8.34
N ASN A 229 -8.85 9.97 9.47
CA ASN A 229 -7.85 11.02 9.61
C ASN A 229 -6.49 10.45 9.25
N VAL A 230 -5.83 11.10 8.30
CA VAL A 230 -4.54 10.69 7.74
C VAL A 230 -3.50 11.70 8.15
N ARG A 231 -2.41 11.24 8.74
CA ARG A 231 -1.22 12.04 9.00
C ARG A 231 -0.03 11.44 8.24
N ILE A 232 0.57 12.20 7.34
CA ILE A 232 1.77 11.77 6.61
C ILE A 232 2.97 11.83 7.56
N ASP A 233 3.62 10.68 7.75
CA ASP A 233 4.73 10.54 8.68
C ASP A 233 6.09 10.52 8.00
N TYR A 234 6.18 10.06 6.75
CA TYR A 234 7.36 10.15 5.90
C TYR A 234 7.01 9.69 4.48
N ILE A 235 7.80 10.13 3.51
CA ILE A 235 7.71 9.65 2.12
C ILE A 235 9.00 8.92 1.82
N LYS A 236 8.89 7.63 1.48
CA LYS A 236 10.00 6.87 0.92
C LYS A 236 10.06 7.20 -0.57
N PRO A 237 11.12 7.87 -1.05
CA PRO A 237 11.25 8.19 -2.46
C PRO A 237 11.27 6.91 -3.28
N ALA A 238 10.92 7.01 -4.56
CA ALA A 238 11.09 5.91 -5.49
C ALA A 238 12.56 5.50 -5.52
N GLN A 239 12.84 4.21 -5.36
CA GLN A 239 14.18 3.67 -5.40
C GLN A 239 14.15 2.36 -6.19
N ASP A 240 15.02 2.27 -7.19
CA ASP A 240 15.15 1.13 -8.11
C ASP A 240 13.79 0.72 -8.71
N SER A 241 13.29 -0.47 -8.33
CA SER A 241 12.03 -1.08 -8.77
C SER A 241 10.84 -0.80 -7.85
N PHE A 242 11.02 -0.02 -6.77
CA PHE A 242 9.97 0.31 -5.82
C PHE A 242 9.42 1.73 -6.06
N PRO A 243 8.09 1.87 -6.26
CA PRO A 243 7.48 3.18 -6.39
C PRO A 243 7.58 3.96 -5.08
N GLU A 244 7.43 5.28 -5.18
CA GLU A 244 7.29 6.15 -4.03
C GLU A 244 6.19 5.65 -3.08
N LYS A 245 6.48 5.66 -1.78
CA LYS A 245 5.51 5.27 -0.74
C LYS A 245 5.27 6.41 0.24
N VAL A 246 4.04 6.90 0.23
CA VAL A 246 3.54 7.84 1.23
C VAL A 246 3.11 7.05 2.46
N CYS A 247 3.92 7.09 3.51
CA CYS A 247 3.68 6.38 4.76
C CYS A 247 2.99 7.29 5.77
N CYS A 248 1.88 6.81 6.33
CA CYS A 248 0.98 7.59 7.14
C CYS A 248 0.56 6.85 8.41
N THR A 249 0.31 7.63 9.46
CA THR A 249 -0.51 7.22 10.60
C THR A 249 -1.98 7.45 10.26
N LEU A 250 -2.82 6.44 10.52
CA LEU A 250 -4.26 6.50 10.31
C LEU A 250 -4.97 6.38 11.63
N THR A 251 -5.79 7.38 11.94
CA THR A 251 -6.64 7.39 13.12
C THR A 251 -8.10 7.48 12.73
N ARG A 252 -8.93 6.74 13.49
CA ARG A 252 -10.38 6.83 13.43
C ARG A 252 -10.94 6.60 14.81
N ASP A 253 -11.83 7.47 15.25
CA ASP A 253 -12.42 7.41 16.59
C ASP A 253 -11.33 7.37 17.67
N ASP A 254 -10.27 8.18 17.47
CA ASP A 254 -9.04 8.25 18.29
C ASP A 254 -8.25 6.94 18.42
N ILE A 255 -8.57 5.93 17.62
CA ILE A 255 -7.84 4.66 17.58
C ILE A 255 -6.84 4.68 16.40
N ASN A 256 -5.56 4.42 16.70
CA ASN A 256 -4.56 4.15 15.67
C ASN A 256 -4.81 2.78 15.03
N ILE A 257 -5.08 2.77 13.73
CA ILE A 257 -5.44 1.54 13.01
C ILE A 257 -4.23 0.59 12.87
N ALA A 258 -3.02 1.11 12.73
CA ALA A 258 -1.80 0.29 12.67
C ALA A 258 -1.58 -0.45 14.00
N GLU A 259 -1.74 0.24 15.12
CA GLU A 259 -1.67 -0.37 16.45
C GLU A 259 -2.75 -1.45 16.63
N ALA A 260 -3.97 -1.18 16.18
CA ALA A 260 -5.09 -2.13 16.24
C ALA A 260 -4.85 -3.40 15.40
N LEU A 261 -4.12 -3.31 14.29
CA LEU A 261 -3.72 -4.48 13.49
C LEU A 261 -2.61 -5.29 14.16
N ILE A 262 -1.58 -4.60 14.64
CA ILE A 262 -0.42 -5.25 15.30
C ILE A 262 -0.86 -5.96 16.58
N SER A 263 -1.70 -5.32 17.40
CA SER A 263 -2.22 -5.92 18.64
C SER A 263 -3.07 -7.19 18.44
N LYS A 264 -3.64 -7.37 17.24
CA LYS A 264 -4.35 -8.59 16.83
C LYS A 264 -3.42 -9.65 16.21
N GLY A 265 -2.14 -9.33 15.99
CA GLY A 265 -1.20 -10.19 15.30
C GLY A 265 -1.44 -10.30 13.79
N PHE A 266 -2.12 -9.32 13.20
CA PHE A 266 -2.35 -9.28 11.75
C PHE A 266 -1.27 -8.49 10.99
N ALA A 267 -0.30 -7.93 11.71
CA ALA A 267 0.87 -7.26 11.18
C ALA A 267 1.97 -7.25 12.25
N CYS A 268 3.21 -7.01 11.82
CA CYS A 268 4.35 -6.80 12.70
C CYS A 268 4.78 -5.34 12.69
N CYS A 269 5.48 -4.91 13.75
CA CYS A 269 6.11 -3.60 13.76
C CYS A 269 7.38 -3.64 12.88
N LEU A 270 7.50 -2.70 11.94
CA LEU A 270 8.67 -2.60 11.07
C LEU A 270 9.87 -2.12 11.90
N ARG A 271 10.91 -2.95 11.97
CA ARG A 271 12.15 -2.56 12.65
C ARG A 271 12.98 -1.64 11.77
N HIS A 272 13.20 -0.42 12.25
CA HIS A 272 14.03 0.60 11.60
C HIS A 272 15.49 0.48 12.05
N LYS A 273 16.42 0.93 11.21
CA LYS A 273 17.84 1.05 11.60
C LYS A 273 17.97 2.17 12.64
N GLN A 274 19.02 2.12 13.47
CA GLN A 274 19.21 3.07 14.58
C GLN A 274 19.33 4.55 14.13
N ASP A 275 19.57 4.81 12.84
CA ASP A 275 19.69 6.15 12.25
C ASP A 275 18.57 6.49 11.25
N ASP A 276 17.53 5.65 11.19
CA ASP A 276 16.43 5.83 10.24
C ASP A 276 15.28 6.62 10.88
N ASP A 277 15.20 7.90 10.53
CA ASP A 277 14.13 8.81 10.96
C ASP A 277 12.84 8.68 10.12
N GLN A 278 12.81 7.77 9.14
CA GLN A 278 11.60 7.45 8.36
C GLN A 278 10.69 6.46 9.12
N ARG A 279 10.20 6.89 10.28
CA ARG A 279 9.37 6.08 11.19
C ARG A 279 8.13 6.82 11.67
N SER A 280 7.19 6.07 12.23
CA SER A 280 5.95 6.60 12.80
C SER A 280 6.26 7.42 14.05
N PRO A 281 5.56 8.55 14.31
CA PRO A 281 5.67 9.28 15.57
C PRO A 281 5.19 8.45 16.77
N GLN A 282 4.33 7.44 16.54
CA GLN A 282 3.80 6.54 17.57
C GLN A 282 4.50 5.18 17.58
N TYR A 283 5.77 5.12 17.17
CA TYR A 283 6.52 3.86 17.05
C TYR A 283 6.56 3.05 18.35
N ASP A 284 6.71 3.72 19.50
CA ASP A 284 6.78 3.06 20.80
C ASP A 284 5.45 2.35 21.17
N GLU A 285 4.31 2.91 20.75
CA GLU A 285 2.98 2.28 20.92
C GLU A 285 2.83 1.04 20.03
N LEU A 286 3.30 1.11 18.78
CA LEU A 286 3.31 -0.03 17.85
C LEU A 286 4.19 -1.18 18.38
N MET A 287 5.35 -0.84 18.93
CA MET A 287 6.27 -1.76 19.58
C MET A 287 5.65 -2.44 20.80
N ALA A 288 4.98 -1.67 21.66
CA ALA A 288 4.26 -2.20 22.81
C ALA A 288 3.09 -3.11 22.37
N ALA A 289 2.36 -2.74 21.31
CA ALA A 289 1.30 -3.56 20.74
C ALA A 289 1.81 -4.90 20.20
N GLU A 290 2.97 -4.91 19.54
CA GLU A 290 3.61 -6.14 19.07
C GLU A 290 4.01 -7.04 20.26
N ALA A 291 4.62 -6.48 21.30
CA ALA A 291 4.96 -7.23 22.51
C ALA A 291 3.72 -7.88 23.15
N ARG A 292 2.57 -7.18 23.18
CA ARG A 292 1.29 -7.74 23.64
C ARG A 292 0.79 -8.86 22.73
N ALA A 293 0.92 -8.75 21.41
CA ALA A 293 0.50 -9.78 20.47
C ALA A 293 1.37 -11.04 20.56
N VAL A 294 2.68 -10.87 20.73
CA VAL A 294 3.65 -11.95 20.94
C VAL A 294 3.37 -12.69 22.24
N LYS A 295 3.21 -11.95 23.36
CA LYS A 295 2.91 -12.55 24.68
C LYS A 295 1.63 -13.39 24.66
N ASN A 296 0.62 -12.93 23.92
CA ASN A 296 -0.67 -13.61 23.81
C ASN A 296 -0.74 -14.62 22.65
N GLY A 297 0.34 -14.83 21.89
CA GLY A 297 0.38 -15.76 20.76
C GLY A 297 -0.69 -15.50 19.70
N LYS A 298 -0.92 -14.25 19.32
CA LYS A 298 -1.98 -13.87 18.38
C LYS A 298 -1.49 -13.84 16.92
N GLY A 299 -2.35 -14.27 16.00
CA GLY A 299 -2.12 -14.15 14.55
C GLY A 299 -0.77 -14.73 14.12
N VAL A 300 0.06 -13.91 13.46
CA VAL A 300 1.41 -14.29 13.02
C VAL A 300 2.35 -14.75 14.15
N HIS A 301 2.02 -14.45 15.41
CA HIS A 301 2.78 -14.89 16.58
C HIS A 301 2.19 -16.14 17.25
N SER A 302 1.10 -16.69 16.71
CA SER A 302 0.51 -17.95 17.17
C SER A 302 1.43 -19.12 16.87
N LYS A 303 1.54 -20.05 17.82
CA LYS A 303 2.21 -21.34 17.61
C LYS A 303 1.29 -22.39 16.96
N LYS A 304 0.00 -22.07 16.78
CA LYS A 304 -0.96 -22.95 16.11
C LYS A 304 -0.77 -22.87 14.60
N ASP A 305 -0.93 -24.00 13.93
CA ASP A 305 -0.94 -24.06 12.48
C ASP A 305 -2.06 -23.17 11.92
N HIS A 306 -1.70 -22.30 10.98
CA HIS A 306 -2.64 -21.44 10.30
C HIS A 306 -3.44 -22.27 9.28
N ILE A 307 -4.77 -22.20 9.37
CA ILE A 307 -5.66 -22.87 8.41
C ILE A 307 -5.62 -22.10 7.08
N PRO A 308 -5.11 -22.70 5.98
CA PRO A 308 -4.97 -22.00 4.72
C PRO A 308 -6.34 -21.67 4.12
N HIS A 309 -6.48 -20.44 3.61
CA HIS A 309 -7.68 -20.00 2.91
C HIS A 309 -7.69 -20.57 1.49
N ARG A 310 -8.39 -21.69 1.29
CA ARG A 310 -8.50 -22.34 -0.02
C ARG A 310 -9.63 -21.71 -0.83
N VAL A 311 -9.26 -20.83 -1.76
CA VAL A 311 -10.20 -20.20 -2.69
C VAL A 311 -10.06 -20.79 -4.09
N SER A 312 -11.16 -21.32 -4.63
CA SER A 312 -11.23 -21.81 -6.01
C SER A 312 -11.52 -20.65 -6.97
N GLU A 313 -10.97 -20.67 -8.18
CA GLU A 313 -11.26 -19.67 -9.21
C GLU A 313 -11.99 -20.33 -10.38
N ILE A 314 -13.24 -19.95 -10.61
CA ILE A 314 -14.11 -20.57 -11.61
C ILE A 314 -13.97 -19.85 -12.96
N SER A 315 -13.71 -18.54 -12.93
CA SER A 315 -13.76 -17.66 -14.10
C SER A 315 -12.78 -17.98 -15.24
N ASN A 316 -11.69 -18.69 -14.95
CA ASN A 316 -10.67 -19.00 -15.94
C ASN A 316 -10.92 -20.35 -16.65
N ASP A 317 -12.00 -21.05 -16.28
CA ASP A 317 -12.37 -22.35 -16.81
C ASP A 317 -13.85 -22.33 -17.25
N PRO A 318 -14.13 -22.13 -18.55
CA PRO A 318 -15.49 -22.12 -19.08
C PRO A 318 -16.26 -23.42 -18.84
N GLY A 319 -15.56 -24.56 -18.72
CA GLY A 319 -16.18 -25.85 -18.41
C GLY A 319 -16.74 -25.86 -17.00
N LYS A 320 -15.93 -25.44 -16.02
CA LYS A 320 -16.37 -25.29 -14.62
C LYS A 320 -17.46 -24.23 -14.47
N ALA A 321 -17.35 -23.10 -15.16
CA ALA A 321 -18.36 -22.05 -15.10
C ALA A 321 -19.74 -22.55 -15.56
N LYS A 322 -19.79 -23.33 -16.66
CA LYS A 322 -21.03 -23.96 -17.14
C LYS A 322 -21.60 -24.99 -16.17
N GLN A 323 -20.74 -25.77 -15.52
CA GLN A 323 -21.17 -26.74 -14.50
C GLN A 323 -21.73 -26.04 -13.25
N PHE A 324 -21.18 -24.88 -12.89
CA PHE A 324 -21.58 -24.13 -11.70
C PHE A 324 -22.83 -23.27 -11.91
N LEU A 325 -23.13 -22.88 -13.15
CA LEU A 325 -24.25 -22.01 -13.52
C LEU A 325 -25.61 -22.48 -12.95
N PRO A 326 -26.03 -23.76 -13.08
CA PRO A 326 -27.34 -24.20 -12.57
C PRO A 326 -27.48 -24.06 -11.05
N PHE A 327 -26.37 -24.14 -10.31
CA PHE A 327 -26.39 -23.97 -8.85
C PHE A 327 -26.63 -22.50 -8.49
N LEU A 328 -25.97 -21.57 -9.17
CA LEU A 328 -26.15 -20.14 -8.96
C LEU A 328 -27.55 -19.66 -9.39
N GLN A 329 -28.07 -20.19 -10.50
CA GLN A 329 -29.44 -19.88 -10.94
C GLN A 329 -30.49 -20.34 -9.93
N ARG A 330 -30.36 -21.57 -9.40
CA ARG A 330 -31.30 -22.09 -8.39
C ARG A 330 -31.16 -21.42 -7.03
N ALA A 331 -29.97 -20.93 -6.68
CA ALA A 331 -29.74 -20.21 -5.43
C ALA A 331 -30.44 -18.84 -5.40
N GLY A 332 -30.80 -18.29 -6.57
CA GLY A 332 -31.40 -16.96 -6.68
C GLY A 332 -30.44 -15.89 -6.19
N ARG A 333 -30.87 -15.07 -5.23
CA ARG A 333 -30.04 -14.00 -4.64
C ARG A 333 -28.97 -14.57 -3.73
N THR A 334 -27.73 -14.43 -4.16
CA THR A 334 -26.55 -14.90 -3.43
C THR A 334 -25.71 -13.72 -2.95
N VAL A 335 -25.28 -13.76 -1.68
CA VAL A 335 -24.38 -12.75 -1.13
C VAL A 335 -22.96 -12.97 -1.68
N ALA A 336 -22.35 -11.89 -2.16
CA ALA A 336 -21.02 -11.88 -2.73
C ALA A 336 -20.22 -10.67 -2.21
N LEU A 337 -18.91 -10.79 -2.17
CA LEU A 337 -17.98 -9.70 -1.86
C LEU A 337 -17.32 -9.21 -3.16
N VAL A 338 -17.39 -7.90 -3.42
CA VAL A 338 -16.75 -7.30 -4.60
C VAL A 338 -15.24 -7.21 -4.40
N GLU A 339 -14.49 -8.13 -5.00
CA GLU A 339 -13.03 -8.19 -4.85
C GLU A 339 -12.30 -7.22 -5.75
N PHE A 340 -12.74 -7.09 -7.00
CA PHE A 340 -12.10 -6.24 -7.99
C PHE A 340 -13.08 -5.75 -9.05
N ILE A 341 -12.87 -4.54 -9.55
CA ILE A 341 -13.70 -3.95 -10.60
C ILE A 341 -12.80 -3.66 -11.81
N ALA A 342 -13.03 -4.38 -12.90
CA ALA A 342 -12.26 -4.28 -14.13
C ALA A 342 -12.80 -3.18 -15.07
N SER A 343 -14.11 -2.98 -15.08
CA SER A 343 -14.81 -1.89 -15.77
C SER A 343 -16.11 -1.59 -15.02
N GLY A 344 -16.84 -0.53 -15.42
CA GLY A 344 -18.13 -0.21 -14.80
C GLY A 344 -19.14 -1.37 -14.78
N SER A 345 -19.06 -2.31 -15.74
CA SER A 345 -19.95 -3.47 -15.83
C SER A 345 -19.29 -4.83 -15.58
N ARG A 346 -17.96 -4.91 -15.35
CA ARG A 346 -17.23 -6.17 -15.17
C ARG A 346 -16.55 -6.22 -13.81
N LEU A 347 -16.99 -7.15 -12.98
CA LEU A 347 -16.57 -7.30 -11.59
C LEU A 347 -15.99 -8.70 -11.35
N ARG A 348 -15.09 -8.82 -10.38
CA ARG A 348 -14.69 -10.10 -9.78
C ARG A 348 -15.30 -10.15 -8.39
N LEU A 349 -16.02 -11.23 -8.12
CA LEU A 349 -16.77 -11.42 -6.90
C LEU A 349 -16.26 -12.67 -6.18
N TYR A 350 -16.14 -12.58 -4.86
CA TYR A 350 -15.92 -13.71 -3.97
C TYR A 350 -17.26 -14.17 -3.39
N LEU A 351 -17.59 -15.44 -3.56
CA LEU A 351 -18.78 -16.07 -2.97
C LEU A 351 -18.37 -16.75 -1.65
N PRO A 352 -18.76 -16.22 -0.47
CA PRO A 352 -18.32 -16.79 0.80
C PRO A 352 -18.88 -18.19 1.06
N LYS A 353 -20.12 -18.46 0.59
CA LYS A 353 -20.78 -19.77 0.77
C LYS A 353 -20.03 -20.90 0.04
N ASP A 354 -19.56 -20.60 -1.16
CA ASP A 354 -18.91 -21.57 -2.05
C ASP A 354 -17.38 -21.48 -2.03
N THR A 355 -16.83 -20.51 -1.30
CA THR A 355 -15.38 -20.23 -1.23
C THR A 355 -14.72 -20.11 -2.60
N CYS A 356 -15.40 -19.44 -3.54
CA CYS A 356 -14.94 -19.33 -4.93
C CYS A 356 -14.95 -17.89 -5.46
N LEU A 357 -14.09 -17.65 -6.46
CA LEU A 357 -14.04 -16.41 -7.22
C LEU A 357 -14.71 -16.60 -8.58
N ILE A 358 -15.60 -15.67 -8.90
CA ILE A 358 -16.30 -15.60 -10.18
C ILE A 358 -16.09 -14.23 -10.84
N THR A 359 -16.20 -14.19 -12.16
CA THR A 359 -16.21 -12.96 -12.95
C THR A 359 -17.65 -12.71 -13.37
N PHE A 360 -18.15 -11.54 -13.02
CA PHE A 360 -19.53 -11.14 -13.16
C PHE A 360 -19.66 -9.95 -14.10
N LEU A 361 -20.63 -10.03 -15.00
CA LEU A 361 -21.00 -9.00 -15.96
C LEU A 361 -22.43 -8.54 -15.66
N LEU A 362 -22.61 -7.22 -15.59
CA LEU A 362 -23.94 -6.64 -15.39
C LEU A 362 -24.83 -6.89 -16.62
N ALA A 363 -26.00 -7.48 -16.38
CA ALA A 363 -27.02 -7.71 -17.37
C ALA A 363 -27.73 -6.40 -17.77
N GLY A 364 -28.29 -6.39 -18.98
CA GLY A 364 -29.13 -5.30 -19.50
C GLY A 364 -28.39 -4.02 -19.90
N ILE A 365 -27.09 -3.90 -19.65
CA ILE A 365 -26.32 -2.70 -19.95
C ILE A 365 -25.03 -2.97 -20.73
N SER A 366 -24.56 -1.94 -21.43
CA SER A 366 -23.27 -1.89 -22.11
C SER A 366 -22.50 -0.67 -21.62
N CYS A 367 -21.49 -0.89 -20.76
CA CYS A 367 -20.63 0.18 -20.27
C CYS A 367 -19.47 0.47 -21.23
N PRO A 368 -19.08 1.74 -21.37
CA PRO A 368 -17.86 2.13 -22.06
C PRO A 368 -16.63 1.49 -21.39
N ARG A 369 -15.63 1.10 -22.18
CA ARG A 369 -14.41 0.47 -21.64
C ARG A 369 -13.42 1.55 -21.23
N ALA A 370 -12.85 1.41 -20.02
CA ALA A 370 -11.76 2.26 -19.59
C ALA A 370 -10.54 2.06 -20.52
N PRO A 371 -9.72 3.12 -20.73
CA PRO A 371 -8.47 2.99 -21.48
C PRO A 371 -7.63 1.84 -20.91
N ARG A 372 -7.14 0.96 -21.78
CA ARG A 372 -5.93 0.17 -21.52
C ARG A 372 -4.76 0.90 -22.19
N ASP A 373 -3.53 0.50 -21.86
CA ASP A 373 -2.30 1.14 -22.35
C ASP A 373 -2.27 1.32 -23.89
N ASP A 374 -3.07 0.54 -24.63
CA ASP A 374 -3.41 0.77 -26.04
C ASP A 374 -4.48 1.87 -26.18
N ALA A 375 -4.04 3.13 -26.29
CA ALA A 375 -4.87 4.33 -26.40
C ALA A 375 -5.91 4.35 -27.55
N ALA A 376 -5.83 3.40 -28.49
CA ALA A 376 -6.63 3.40 -29.71
C ALA A 376 -8.13 3.13 -29.50
N HIS A 377 -8.56 2.50 -28.39
CA HIS A 377 -9.96 2.06 -28.19
C HIS A 377 -10.55 2.49 -26.84
N SER A 378 -10.08 3.62 -26.29
CA SER A 378 -10.62 4.14 -25.04
C SER A 378 -11.90 4.95 -25.26
N ASP A 379 -12.99 4.53 -24.60
CA ASP A 379 -14.21 5.33 -24.56
C ASP A 379 -14.03 6.46 -23.53
N GLN A 380 -14.34 7.70 -23.92
CA GLN A 380 -14.15 8.93 -23.12
C GLN A 380 -14.73 8.87 -21.69
N PHE A 381 -15.66 7.95 -21.42
CA PHE A 381 -16.37 7.81 -20.15
C PHE A 381 -16.08 6.50 -19.40
N GLY A 382 -15.23 5.62 -19.94
CA GLY A 382 -14.95 4.32 -19.33
C GLY A 382 -14.28 4.43 -17.96
N GLN A 383 -13.40 5.41 -17.79
CA GLN A 383 -12.74 5.67 -16.50
C GLN A 383 -13.72 6.24 -15.46
N GLN A 384 -14.64 7.11 -15.88
CA GLN A 384 -15.67 7.66 -14.99
C GLN A 384 -16.65 6.57 -14.52
N ALA A 385 -17.10 5.70 -15.42
CA ALA A 385 -17.95 4.56 -15.08
C ALA A 385 -17.25 3.59 -14.11
N LEU A 386 -15.96 3.34 -14.32
CA LEU A 386 -15.13 2.54 -13.40
C LEU A 386 -15.06 3.18 -12.01
N MET A 387 -14.76 4.48 -11.93
CA MET A 387 -14.64 5.18 -10.65
C MET A 387 -15.96 5.25 -9.90
N TYR A 388 -17.06 5.53 -10.59
CA TYR A 388 -18.41 5.52 -10.01
C TYR A 388 -18.74 4.17 -9.38
N THR A 389 -18.49 3.08 -10.11
CA THR A 389 -18.72 1.71 -9.62
C THR A 389 -17.81 1.39 -8.43
N LYS A 390 -16.53 1.80 -8.48
CA LYS A 390 -15.59 1.63 -7.37
C LYS A 390 -16.05 2.34 -6.10
N GLU A 391 -16.50 3.59 -6.20
CA GLU A 391 -16.93 4.37 -5.04
C GLU A 391 -18.19 3.81 -4.36
N LEU A 392 -19.08 3.20 -5.15
CA LEU A 392 -20.31 2.60 -4.67
C LEU A 392 -20.07 1.25 -3.99
N ILE A 393 -19.40 0.32 -4.66
CA ILE A 393 -19.45 -1.11 -4.27
C ILE A 393 -18.09 -1.80 -4.11
N MET A 394 -16.95 -1.13 -4.32
CA MET A 394 -15.63 -1.77 -4.15
C MET A 394 -15.48 -2.33 -2.73
N GLN A 395 -15.13 -3.61 -2.61
CA GLN A 395 -14.96 -4.32 -1.33
C GLN A 395 -16.17 -4.27 -0.39
N ARG A 396 -17.36 -4.11 -0.97
CA ARG A 396 -18.63 -4.22 -0.24
C ARG A 396 -19.29 -5.56 -0.48
N GLU A 397 -20.09 -5.95 0.50
CA GLU A 397 -21.00 -7.08 0.38
C GLU A 397 -22.21 -6.64 -0.44
N VAL A 398 -22.54 -7.44 -1.44
CA VAL A 398 -23.60 -7.20 -2.43
C VAL A 398 -24.38 -8.48 -2.64
N GLU A 399 -25.60 -8.36 -3.15
CA GLU A 399 -26.39 -9.51 -3.58
C GLU A 399 -26.31 -9.62 -5.10
N ILE A 400 -26.12 -10.82 -5.60
CA ILE A 400 -26.13 -11.09 -7.04
C ILE A 400 -27.19 -12.13 -7.39
N GLU A 401 -27.72 -11.98 -8.59
CA GLU A 401 -28.63 -12.91 -9.24
C GLU A 401 -28.04 -13.25 -10.60
N VAL A 402 -27.81 -14.53 -10.86
CA VAL A 402 -27.08 -15.00 -12.05
C VAL A 402 -28.07 -15.59 -13.04
N ASP A 403 -28.12 -15.01 -14.24
CA ASP A 403 -29.04 -15.42 -15.30
C ASP A 403 -28.38 -16.36 -16.30
N ALA A 404 -27.15 -16.07 -16.69
CA ALA A 404 -26.47 -16.78 -17.77
C ALA A 404 -24.95 -16.82 -17.57
N CYS A 405 -24.26 -17.56 -18.44
CA CYS A 405 -22.81 -17.56 -18.54
C CYS A 405 -22.39 -17.38 -20.00
N ASP A 406 -21.45 -16.49 -20.26
CA ASP A 406 -20.83 -16.30 -21.57
C ASP A 406 -19.87 -17.45 -21.92
N LYS A 407 -19.50 -17.56 -23.20
CA LYS A 407 -18.52 -18.54 -23.71
C LYS A 407 -17.17 -18.44 -23.00
N GLY A 408 -16.80 -17.24 -22.54
CA GLY A 408 -15.57 -16.99 -21.81
C GLY A 408 -15.62 -17.32 -20.31
N GLY A 409 -16.67 -17.97 -19.80
CA GLY A 409 -16.77 -18.31 -18.38
C GLY A 409 -17.14 -17.14 -17.46
N ASN A 410 -17.68 -16.05 -18.04
CA ASN A 410 -18.16 -14.90 -17.27
C ASN A 410 -19.65 -15.06 -17.00
N PHE A 411 -20.04 -14.98 -15.73
CA PHE A 411 -21.45 -14.98 -15.34
C PHE A 411 -22.08 -13.64 -15.68
N ILE A 412 -23.32 -13.66 -16.17
CA ILE A 412 -24.12 -12.48 -16.53
C ILE A 412 -25.32 -12.46 -15.61
N GLY A 413 -25.60 -11.30 -15.01
CA GLY A 413 -26.74 -11.17 -14.12
C GLY A 413 -26.90 -9.80 -13.50
N TRP A 414 -27.71 -9.73 -12.44
CA TRP A 414 -28.07 -8.49 -11.74
C TRP A 414 -27.31 -8.39 -10.43
N LEU A 415 -26.82 -7.20 -10.12
CA LEU A 415 -26.14 -6.90 -8.86
C LEU A 415 -26.97 -5.87 -8.09
N TYR A 416 -27.27 -6.21 -6.85
CA TYR A 416 -27.99 -5.37 -5.91
C TYR A 416 -27.08 -4.93 -4.77
N TYR A 417 -27.08 -3.63 -4.49
CA TYR A 417 -26.41 -3.05 -3.34
C TYR A 417 -27.42 -2.20 -2.58
N GLU A 418 -27.56 -2.42 -1.27
CA GLU A 418 -28.54 -1.69 -0.44
C GLU A 418 -29.97 -1.71 -1.05
N GLY A 419 -30.35 -2.84 -1.66
CA GLY A 419 -31.65 -3.02 -2.33
C GLY A 419 -31.79 -2.36 -3.71
N ARG A 420 -30.77 -1.66 -4.22
CA ARG A 420 -30.79 -1.00 -5.53
C ARG A 420 -30.02 -1.79 -6.58
N ASN A 421 -30.53 -1.81 -7.80
CA ASN A 421 -29.89 -2.49 -8.93
C ASN A 421 -28.80 -1.59 -9.55
N LEU A 422 -27.56 -2.09 -9.59
CA LEU A 422 -26.41 -1.34 -10.11
C LEU A 422 -26.53 -1.00 -11.61
N SER A 423 -27.13 -1.88 -12.41
CA SER A 423 -27.37 -1.60 -13.84
C SER A 423 -28.26 -0.37 -14.02
N VAL A 424 -29.26 -0.21 -13.16
CA VAL A 424 -30.16 0.96 -13.15
C VAL A 424 -29.39 2.21 -12.74
N SER A 425 -28.61 2.15 -11.66
CA SER A 425 -27.85 3.31 -11.17
C SER A 425 -26.80 3.82 -12.17
N LEU A 426 -26.12 2.92 -12.89
CA LEU A 426 -25.21 3.29 -13.97
C LEU A 426 -25.91 3.97 -15.15
N LEU A 427 -27.17 3.62 -15.43
CA LEU A 427 -27.98 4.29 -16.47
C LEU A 427 -28.49 5.65 -15.99
N GLU A 428 -28.92 5.77 -14.72
CA GLU A 428 -29.37 7.03 -14.12
C GLU A 428 -28.24 8.09 -14.10
N GLU A 429 -26.98 7.66 -13.95
CA GLU A 429 -25.81 8.54 -14.09
C GLU A 429 -25.40 8.80 -15.55
N GLY A 430 -26.02 8.12 -16.52
CA GLY A 430 -25.64 8.22 -17.92
C GLY A 430 -24.23 7.70 -18.20
N LEU A 431 -23.75 6.76 -17.40
CA LEU A 431 -22.41 6.14 -17.50
C LEU A 431 -22.42 4.80 -18.25
N SER A 432 -23.59 4.38 -18.74
CA SER A 432 -23.78 3.12 -19.46
C SER A 432 -24.86 3.25 -20.52
N LYS A 433 -24.93 2.28 -21.44
CA LYS A 433 -26.00 2.13 -22.43
C LYS A 433 -26.95 0.99 -22.13
N ILE A 434 -28.21 1.06 -22.55
CA ILE A 434 -29.06 -0.14 -22.60
C ILE A 434 -28.45 -1.11 -23.61
N GLY A 435 -28.25 -2.36 -23.20
CA GLY A 435 -27.68 -3.41 -24.03
C GLY A 435 -28.71 -4.00 -25.01
N PRO A 436 -28.27 -4.61 -26.12
CA PRO A 436 -29.17 -5.14 -27.16
C PRO A 436 -30.05 -6.33 -26.69
N LEU A 437 -29.68 -7.00 -25.61
CA LEU A 437 -30.47 -8.09 -25.02
C LEU A 437 -31.36 -7.64 -23.85
N ALA A 438 -31.38 -6.33 -23.54
CA ALA A 438 -32.12 -5.82 -22.38
C ALA A 438 -33.64 -5.98 -22.50
N ASP A 439 -34.17 -5.94 -23.73
CA ASP A 439 -35.62 -6.00 -24.01
C ASP A 439 -36.29 -7.29 -23.53
N ARG A 440 -35.51 -8.36 -23.35
CA ARG A 440 -35.99 -9.67 -22.90
C ARG A 440 -35.90 -9.89 -21.39
N THR A 441 -35.48 -8.87 -20.65
CA THR A 441 -35.22 -8.96 -19.21
C THR A 441 -36.36 -8.39 -18.38
N ALA A 442 -36.58 -8.95 -17.18
CA ALA A 442 -37.63 -8.47 -16.26
C ALA A 442 -37.45 -7.00 -15.83
N HIS A 443 -36.21 -6.49 -15.87
CA HIS A 443 -35.88 -5.13 -15.42
C HIS A 443 -35.92 -4.08 -16.55
N PHE A 444 -36.36 -4.44 -17.77
CA PHE A 444 -36.32 -3.55 -18.93
C PHE A 444 -37.02 -2.19 -18.70
N ASN A 445 -38.22 -2.20 -18.11
CA ASN A 445 -38.95 -0.97 -17.81
C ASN A 445 -38.20 -0.03 -16.86
N ALA A 446 -37.50 -0.59 -15.86
CA ALA A 446 -36.68 0.18 -14.93
C ALA A 446 -35.44 0.77 -15.62
N LEU A 447 -34.78 0.00 -16.51
CA LEU A 447 -33.64 0.47 -17.31
C LEU A 447 -34.06 1.61 -18.25
N LEU A 448 -35.22 1.48 -18.91
CA LEU A 448 -35.74 2.51 -19.81
C LEU A 448 -36.10 3.81 -19.04
N SER A 449 -36.71 3.67 -17.86
CA SER A 449 -36.99 4.83 -16.99
C SER A 449 -35.71 5.54 -16.56
N ALA A 450 -34.69 4.79 -16.13
CA ALA A 450 -33.39 5.34 -15.75
C ALA A 450 -32.70 6.07 -16.89
N GLU A 451 -32.70 5.49 -18.10
CA GLU A 451 -32.13 6.13 -19.29
C GLU A 451 -32.88 7.43 -19.65
N LYS A 452 -34.21 7.44 -19.59
CA LYS A 452 -35.03 8.65 -19.84
C LYS A 452 -34.67 9.76 -18.86
N LYS A 453 -34.62 9.44 -17.56
CA LYS A 453 -34.20 10.40 -16.50
C LYS A 453 -32.81 10.98 -16.77
N ALA A 454 -31.85 10.14 -17.16
CA ALA A 454 -30.49 10.59 -17.47
C ALA A 454 -30.44 11.52 -18.69
N LYS A 455 -31.27 11.26 -19.71
CA LYS A 455 -31.42 12.11 -20.91
C LYS A 455 -32.07 13.46 -20.57
N GLU A 456 -33.12 13.46 -19.75
CA GLU A 456 -33.82 14.67 -19.27
C GLU A 456 -32.90 15.57 -18.44
N LEU A 457 -32.13 14.97 -17.53
CA LEU A 457 -31.13 15.67 -16.71
C LEU A 457 -29.90 16.12 -17.50
N LYS A 458 -29.86 15.86 -18.82
CA LYS A 458 -28.81 16.33 -19.72
C LYS A 458 -27.40 15.99 -19.23
N LYS A 459 -27.24 14.86 -18.52
CA LYS A 459 -25.92 14.44 -18.01
C LYS A 459 -24.94 14.34 -19.16
N ILE A 460 -23.80 15.02 -19.02
CA ILE A 460 -22.82 15.25 -20.11
C ILE A 460 -22.36 13.92 -20.71
N CYS A 461 -22.13 12.93 -19.85
CA CYS A 461 -21.72 11.57 -20.21
C CYS A 461 -22.78 10.89 -21.08
N GLY A 462 -24.05 10.96 -20.66
CA GLY A 462 -25.17 10.42 -21.42
C GLY A 462 -25.26 11.01 -22.83
N ARG A 463 -25.18 12.33 -22.99
CA ARG A 463 -25.33 12.95 -24.34
C ARG A 463 -24.33 12.45 -25.38
N ILE A 464 -23.09 12.18 -24.97
CA ILE A 464 -22.05 11.69 -25.89
C ILE A 464 -22.18 10.20 -26.09
N ILE A 465 -22.48 9.46 -25.03
CA ILE A 465 -22.78 8.03 -25.07
C ILE A 465 -23.96 7.79 -26.01
N TRP A 466 -25.12 8.43 -25.82
CA TRP A 466 -26.34 8.23 -26.61
C TRP A 466 -26.34 8.91 -27.99
N ARG A 467 -25.25 9.56 -28.39
CA ARG A 467 -25.17 10.23 -29.70
C ARG A 467 -25.25 9.17 -30.79
N GLN A 468 -26.35 9.16 -31.55
CA GLN A 468 -26.43 8.29 -32.73
C GLN A 468 -25.35 8.71 -33.74
N PRO A 469 -24.66 7.75 -34.38
CA PRO A 469 -23.84 8.09 -35.53
C PRO A 469 -24.76 8.78 -36.54
N LYS A 470 -24.41 10.01 -36.95
CA LYS A 470 -25.15 10.70 -38.01
C LYS A 470 -25.19 9.73 -39.19
N LYS A 471 -26.39 9.26 -39.57
CA LYS A 471 -26.59 8.65 -40.88
C LYS A 471 -25.95 9.63 -41.87
N ASN A 472 -25.03 9.16 -42.69
CA ASN A 472 -24.49 9.92 -43.81
C ASN A 472 -25.68 10.41 -44.64
N LEU A 473 -26.16 11.62 -44.36
CA LEU A 473 -26.90 12.42 -45.30
C LEU A 473 -25.90 12.65 -46.43
N LYS A 474 -26.01 11.83 -47.47
CA LYS A 474 -25.41 12.14 -48.76
C LYS A 474 -25.98 13.50 -49.14
N GLU A 475 -25.17 14.54 -49.00
CA GLU A 475 -25.58 15.88 -49.37
C GLU A 475 -25.88 15.92 -50.88
N PRO A 476 -27.01 16.48 -51.35
CA PRO A 476 -27.43 16.38 -52.75
C PRO A 476 -26.60 17.19 -53.76
N TRP A 477 -25.47 17.81 -53.37
CA TRP A 477 -24.71 18.71 -54.26
C TRP A 477 -23.64 18.01 -55.11
N MET A 478 -23.33 16.73 -54.85
CA MET A 478 -22.30 15.98 -55.58
C MET A 478 -22.73 15.45 -56.97
N LYS A 479 -23.82 15.96 -57.55
CA LYS A 479 -24.28 15.60 -58.91
C LYS A 479 -24.04 16.66 -60.00
N SER A 480 -23.52 17.83 -59.65
CA SER A 480 -23.33 18.92 -60.63
C SER A 480 -21.89 19.41 -60.66
N LEU A 481 -20.95 18.57 -61.11
CA LEU A 481 -19.66 19.01 -61.67
C LEU A 481 -19.16 17.93 -62.64
N LYS A 482 -19.77 17.89 -63.84
CA LYS A 482 -19.12 17.34 -65.04
C LYS A 482 -18.19 18.41 -65.58
N VAL A 483 -16.92 18.37 -65.21
CA VAL A 483 -15.86 19.09 -65.92
C VAL A 483 -15.10 18.08 -66.77
N LYS A 484 -15.10 18.31 -68.08
CA LYS A 484 -14.39 17.54 -69.11
C LYS A 484 -12.88 17.59 -68.84
N ILE A 485 -12.23 16.44 -68.78
CA ILE A 485 -10.77 16.31 -68.83
C ILE A 485 -10.41 15.87 -70.26
N PRO A 486 -9.52 16.57 -70.99
CA PRO A 486 -8.99 16.07 -72.26
C PRO A 486 -7.78 15.14 -72.01
N ASN A 487 -7.74 14.02 -72.74
CA ASN A 487 -6.62 13.07 -72.79
C ASN A 487 -5.34 13.71 -73.35
N PRO A 488 -4.15 13.25 -72.92
CA PRO A 488 -2.98 13.27 -73.78
C PRO A 488 -2.52 11.84 -74.12
N VAL A 489 -2.55 11.53 -75.41
CA VAL A 489 -1.81 10.43 -76.02
C VAL A 489 -0.46 10.97 -76.51
N THR A 490 0.56 10.12 -76.44
CA THR A 490 1.80 10.05 -77.26
C THR A 490 3.15 10.32 -76.55
N LYS A 491 4.00 9.29 -76.59
CA LYS A 491 5.46 9.32 -76.35
C LYS A 491 6.17 10.15 -77.42
N PRO A 492 7.42 10.58 -77.19
CA PRO A 492 8.48 9.92 -77.96
C PRO A 492 9.86 9.74 -77.27
N ARG A 493 10.51 8.65 -77.73
CA ARG A 493 11.93 8.36 -78.02
C ARG A 493 13.09 9.11 -77.34
N ILE A 494 14.00 8.26 -76.86
CA ILE A 494 15.45 8.39 -76.64
C ILE A 494 16.19 8.98 -77.86
N CYS A 495 17.09 9.95 -77.65
CA CYS A 495 18.50 9.93 -78.11
C CYS A 495 19.31 11.20 -77.75
N ARG A 496 20.60 10.95 -77.39
CA ARG A 496 21.84 11.77 -77.40
C ARG A 496 21.76 13.17 -78.06
N ARG A 497 22.48 14.21 -77.61
CA ARG A 497 23.96 14.33 -77.64
C ARG A 497 24.42 15.68 -77.02
N LEU A 498 25.67 15.69 -76.58
CA LEU A 498 26.51 16.82 -76.14
C LEU A 498 26.37 18.11 -76.96
N LEU A 499 26.39 19.26 -76.28
CA LEU A 499 27.50 20.22 -76.25
C LEU A 499 27.28 21.24 -75.12
#